data_AF-A0A7Y3D8A1-F1
#
_entry.id   AF-A0A7Y3D8A1-F1
#
_cell.length_a   1.000
_cell.length_b   1.000
_cell.length_c   1.000
_cell.angle_alpha   90.00
_cell.angle_beta   90.00
_cell.angle_gamma   90.00
#
_symmetry.space_group_name_H-M   'P 1'
#
loop_
_entity.id
_entity.type
_entity.pdbx_description
1 polymer ?
#
loop_
_entity_poly.entity_id
_entity_poly.type
_entity_poly.pdbx_seq_one_letter_code
_entity_poly.pdbx_strand_id
1 'polypeptide(L)'
;PQDYADLKEHLSQRILAEIDRFVPGFSERVVFRVLGTPLSNRDFLQASEGGIYGTEKTLRNIGPFSLPVRSPLPGLFQCGASTIAPGINGVSRSGLAAAAAALDCRPEDLLTATGQALRIHPAEDPGAWPQELRPAAAGG
;
A
#
# COMPACT_ATOMS: atom_id res chain seq x y z
N PRO A 1 -12.56 14.74 -14.00
CA PRO A 1 -13.60 14.97 -15.03
C PRO A 1 -14.98 14.61 -14.47
N GLN A 2 -16.05 15.29 -14.92
CA GLN A 2 -17.41 15.05 -14.43
C GLN A 2 -17.88 13.61 -14.71
N ASP A 3 -17.69 13.14 -15.94
CA ASP A 3 -18.10 11.78 -16.35
C ASP A 3 -17.49 10.67 -15.46
N TYR A 4 -16.25 10.86 -14.98
CA TYR A 4 -15.62 9.92 -14.07
C TYR A 4 -16.21 9.99 -12.65
N ALA A 5 -16.60 11.16 -12.18
CA ALA A 5 -17.32 11.31 -10.92
C ALA A 5 -18.70 10.64 -11.00
N ASP A 6 -19.42 10.84 -12.10
CA ASP A 6 -20.73 10.23 -12.34
C ASP A 6 -20.63 8.69 -12.42
N LEU A 7 -19.60 8.16 -13.09
CA LEU A 7 -19.31 6.73 -13.10
C LEU A 7 -19.08 6.18 -11.68
N LYS A 8 -18.30 6.90 -10.87
CA LYS A 8 -18.03 6.47 -9.49
C LYS A 8 -19.27 6.50 -8.62
N GLU A 9 -20.13 7.50 -8.79
CA GLU A 9 -21.40 7.58 -8.08
C GLU A 9 -22.33 6.44 -8.49
N HIS A 10 -22.49 6.19 -9.81
CA HIS A 10 -23.29 5.08 -10.32
C HIS A 10 -22.83 3.72 -9.76
N LEU A 11 -21.52 3.44 -9.77
CA LEU A 11 -20.98 2.20 -9.22
C LEU A 11 -21.17 2.11 -7.70
N SER A 12 -21.00 3.22 -6.98
CA SER A 12 -21.21 3.26 -5.52
C SER A 12 -22.66 2.94 -5.16
N GLN A 13 -23.62 3.52 -5.86
CA GLN A 13 -25.05 3.23 -5.67
C GLN A 13 -25.38 1.76 -5.93
N ARG A 14 -24.82 1.16 -7.00
CA ARG A 14 -25.02 -0.26 -7.31
C ARG A 14 -24.46 -1.18 -6.23
N ILE A 15 -23.27 -0.89 -5.71
CA ILE A 15 -22.65 -1.67 -4.63
C ILE A 15 -23.52 -1.58 -3.37
N LEU A 16 -23.97 -0.38 -3.00
CA LEU A 16 -24.81 -0.19 -1.81
C LEU A 16 -26.17 -0.88 -1.94
N ALA A 17 -26.80 -0.79 -3.11
CA ALA A 17 -28.06 -1.48 -3.38
C ALA A 17 -27.91 -3.01 -3.25
N GLU A 18 -26.76 -3.57 -3.66
CA GLU A 18 -26.50 -5.00 -3.49
C GLU A 18 -26.28 -5.36 -2.01
N ILE A 19 -25.55 -4.54 -1.25
CA ILE A 19 -25.35 -4.75 0.19
C ILE A 19 -26.70 -4.69 0.93
N ASP A 20 -27.58 -3.76 0.60
CA ASP A 20 -28.89 -3.62 1.25
C ASP A 20 -29.78 -4.85 1.09
N ARG A 21 -29.58 -5.67 0.04
CA ARG A 21 -30.29 -6.94 -0.13
C ARG A 21 -29.90 -7.97 0.93
N PHE A 22 -28.68 -7.89 1.46
CA PHE A 22 -28.18 -8.77 2.53
C PHE A 22 -28.29 -8.14 3.91
N VAL A 23 -28.19 -6.81 4.00
CA VAL A 23 -28.23 -6.03 5.24
C VAL A 23 -29.18 -4.84 5.05
N PRO A 24 -30.51 -5.02 5.24
CA PRO A 24 -31.48 -3.96 5.01
C PRO A 24 -31.21 -2.69 5.83
N GLY A 25 -31.25 -1.54 5.16
CA GLY A 25 -30.96 -0.23 5.76
C GLY A 25 -29.47 -0.01 6.07
N PHE A 26 -28.56 -0.70 5.37
CA PHE A 26 -27.13 -0.44 5.48
C PHE A 26 -26.78 0.92 4.88
N SER A 27 -27.28 1.20 3.67
CA SER A 27 -27.00 2.45 2.95
C SER A 27 -27.44 3.71 3.72
N GLU A 28 -28.56 3.64 4.45
CA GLU A 28 -29.08 4.72 5.31
C GLU A 28 -28.15 5.10 6.46
N ARG A 29 -27.27 4.17 6.89
CA ARG A 29 -26.32 4.37 7.99
C ARG A 29 -24.92 4.76 7.51
N VAL A 30 -24.69 4.85 6.19
CA VAL A 30 -23.40 5.24 5.63
C VAL A 30 -23.20 6.74 5.82
N VAL A 31 -22.27 7.11 6.71
CA VAL A 31 -21.90 8.51 6.97
C VAL A 31 -20.83 9.04 6.02
N PHE A 32 -20.05 8.16 5.40
CA PHE A 32 -18.98 8.50 4.48
C PHE A 32 -18.71 7.35 3.51
N ARG A 33 -18.48 7.68 2.23
CA ARG A 33 -18.07 6.70 1.22
C ARG A 33 -17.12 7.34 0.20
N VAL A 34 -16.15 6.55 -0.24
CA VAL A 34 -15.30 6.86 -1.39
C VAL A 34 -15.10 5.58 -2.18
N LEU A 35 -15.25 5.66 -3.50
CA LEU A 35 -14.97 4.55 -4.40
C LEU A 35 -13.56 4.67 -4.96
N GLY A 36 -12.76 3.61 -4.89
CA GLY A 36 -11.52 3.47 -5.65
C GLY A 36 -11.78 2.76 -6.98
N THR A 37 -11.11 3.17 -8.05
CA THR A 37 -11.09 2.43 -9.33
C THR A 37 -9.65 2.18 -9.77
N PRO A 38 -9.38 1.36 -10.80
CA PRO A 38 -8.02 1.21 -11.34
C PRO A 38 -7.35 2.54 -11.69
N LEU A 39 -8.13 3.51 -12.18
CA LEU A 39 -7.62 4.87 -12.43
C LEU A 39 -7.18 5.56 -11.13
N SER A 40 -7.86 5.32 -10.01
CA SER A 40 -7.41 5.82 -8.70
C SER A 40 -6.05 5.23 -8.33
N ASN A 41 -5.82 3.93 -8.54
CA ASN A 41 -4.51 3.32 -8.26
C ASN A 41 -3.42 3.87 -9.17
N ARG A 42 -3.72 4.07 -10.46
CA ARG A 42 -2.79 4.71 -11.39
C ARG A 42 -2.43 6.11 -10.91
N ASP A 43 -3.42 6.91 -10.55
CA ASP A 43 -3.22 8.32 -10.22
C ASP A 43 -2.51 8.51 -8.86
N PHE A 44 -2.88 7.72 -7.84
CA PHE A 44 -2.33 7.85 -6.48
C PHE A 44 -1.03 7.05 -6.26
N LEU A 45 -0.90 5.87 -6.88
CA LEU A 45 0.22 4.95 -6.64
C LEU A 45 1.16 4.83 -7.83
N GLN A 46 0.88 5.53 -8.94
CA GLN A 46 1.59 5.35 -10.22
C GLN A 46 1.58 3.88 -10.68
N ALA A 47 0.52 3.15 -10.32
CA ALA A 47 0.38 1.75 -10.67
C ALA A 47 0.14 1.57 -12.17
N SER A 48 0.95 0.74 -12.83
CA SER A 48 0.79 0.39 -14.24
C SER A 48 -0.61 -0.18 -14.48
N GLU A 49 -1.35 0.41 -15.43
CA GLU A 49 -2.74 0.04 -15.76
C GLU A 49 -3.70 0.00 -14.55
N GLY A 50 -3.34 0.64 -13.42
CA GLY A 50 -4.15 0.63 -12.20
C GLY A 50 -4.12 -0.68 -11.40
N GLY A 51 -3.16 -1.57 -11.65
CA GLY A 51 -3.04 -2.86 -10.96
C GLY A 51 -2.77 -2.74 -9.46
N ILE A 52 -3.41 -3.59 -8.65
CA ILE A 52 -3.27 -3.59 -7.18
C ILE A 52 -2.18 -4.53 -6.65
N TYR A 53 -1.70 -5.46 -7.49
CA TYR A 53 -0.81 -6.55 -7.07
C TYR A 53 0.49 -6.62 -7.87
N GLY A 54 0.89 -5.51 -8.48
CA GLY A 54 2.08 -5.44 -9.33
C GLY A 54 1.88 -6.21 -10.63
N THR A 55 2.93 -6.89 -11.09
CA THR A 55 2.90 -7.71 -12.31
C THR A 55 1.86 -8.83 -12.24
N GLU A 56 1.27 -9.16 -13.39
CA GLU A 56 0.39 -10.31 -13.53
C GLU A 56 1.14 -11.60 -13.14
N LYS A 57 0.52 -12.41 -12.26
CA LYS A 57 1.13 -13.64 -11.73
C LYS A 57 0.80 -14.85 -12.60
N THR A 58 1.37 -14.84 -13.80
CA THR A 58 1.42 -16.02 -14.68
C THR A 58 2.66 -16.85 -14.38
N LEU A 59 2.72 -18.09 -14.89
CA LEU A 59 3.93 -18.95 -14.78
C LEU A 59 5.20 -18.27 -15.33
N ARG A 60 5.06 -17.25 -16.17
CA ARG A 60 6.17 -16.49 -16.77
C ARG A 60 6.72 -15.39 -15.87
N ASN A 61 6.01 -15.03 -14.79
CA ASN A 61 6.31 -13.88 -13.94
C ASN A 61 6.32 -14.21 -12.44
N ILE A 62 6.50 -15.50 -12.10
CA ILE A 62 6.55 -15.98 -10.71
C ILE A 62 7.80 -16.81 -10.45
N GLY A 63 8.16 -16.94 -9.18
CA GLY A 63 9.31 -17.75 -8.74
C GLY A 63 10.62 -17.26 -9.41
N PRO A 64 11.38 -18.14 -10.08
CA PRO A 64 12.64 -17.75 -10.73
C PRO A 64 12.45 -16.76 -11.89
N PHE A 65 11.23 -16.60 -12.39
CA PHE A 65 10.88 -15.65 -13.46
C PHE A 65 10.24 -14.36 -12.93
N SER A 66 10.18 -14.18 -11.61
CA SER A 66 9.76 -12.92 -11.02
C SER A 66 10.83 -11.84 -11.19
N LEU A 67 10.44 -10.57 -11.00
CA LEU A 67 11.40 -9.47 -11.06
C LEU A 67 12.41 -9.62 -9.90
N PRO A 68 13.73 -9.68 -10.16
CA PRO A 68 14.70 -9.99 -9.13
C PRO A 68 14.95 -8.80 -8.19
N VAL A 69 15.26 -9.11 -6.93
CA VAL A 69 15.63 -8.11 -5.92
C VAL A 69 16.91 -7.36 -6.31
N ARG A 70 17.95 -8.09 -6.73
CA ARG A 70 19.16 -7.47 -7.29
C ARG A 70 18.90 -7.17 -8.76
N SER A 71 18.94 -5.88 -9.12
CA SER A 71 18.82 -5.50 -10.52
C SER A 71 20.16 -5.75 -11.25
N PRO A 72 20.18 -5.77 -12.60
CA PRO A 72 21.42 -5.79 -13.37
C PRO A 72 22.30 -4.53 -13.18
N LEU A 73 21.74 -3.44 -12.65
CA LEU A 73 22.46 -2.20 -12.40
C LEU A 73 23.11 -2.25 -11.00
N PRO A 74 24.46 -2.15 -10.89
CA PRO A 74 25.15 -2.19 -9.61
C PRO A 74 24.65 -1.10 -8.65
N GLY A 75 24.39 -1.49 -7.40
CA GLY A 75 23.90 -0.58 -6.36
C GLY A 75 22.39 -0.29 -6.42
N LEU A 76 21.66 -0.80 -7.42
CA LEU A 76 20.21 -0.66 -7.53
C LEU A 76 19.49 -1.95 -7.16
N PHE A 77 18.60 -1.85 -6.17
CA PHE A 77 17.80 -2.95 -5.65
C PHE A 77 16.31 -2.67 -5.83
N GLN A 78 15.52 -3.74 -5.97
CA GLN A 78 14.09 -3.68 -6.24
C GLN A 78 13.33 -4.39 -5.13
N CYS A 79 12.23 -3.77 -4.69
CA CYS A 79 11.25 -4.38 -3.80
C CYS A 79 9.85 -3.88 -4.18
N GLY A 80 8.82 -4.62 -3.75
CA GLY A 80 7.42 -4.30 -3.99
C GLY A 80 6.63 -5.50 -4.51
N ALA A 81 5.40 -5.23 -4.95
CA ALA A 81 4.42 -6.26 -5.29
C ALA A 81 4.78 -7.11 -6.53
N SER A 82 5.68 -6.59 -7.38
CA SER A 82 6.16 -7.25 -8.60
C SER A 82 7.40 -8.14 -8.41
N THR A 83 8.00 -8.13 -7.20
CA THR A 83 9.24 -8.83 -6.89
C THR A 83 8.93 -10.23 -6.35
N ILE A 84 8.91 -10.43 -5.03
CA ILE A 84 8.72 -11.76 -4.42
C ILE A 84 7.27 -12.22 -4.55
N ALA A 85 6.33 -11.43 -4.03
CA ALA A 85 4.91 -11.76 -3.98
C ALA A 85 4.09 -10.47 -3.75
N PRO A 86 2.81 -10.44 -4.15
CA PRO A 86 1.95 -9.30 -3.84
C PRO A 86 1.44 -9.36 -2.39
N GLY A 87 0.71 -8.32 -1.98
CA GLY A 87 0.13 -8.23 -0.64
C GLY A 87 1.17 -7.91 0.44
N ILE A 88 0.69 -7.58 1.64
CA ILE A 88 1.49 -7.01 2.73
C ILE A 88 2.70 -7.89 3.04
N ASN A 89 2.49 -9.20 3.23
CA ASN A 89 3.59 -10.11 3.55
C ASN A 89 4.64 -10.17 2.44
N GLY A 90 4.21 -10.27 1.17
CA GLY A 90 5.11 -10.34 0.03
C GLY A 90 5.94 -9.08 -0.17
N VAL A 91 5.30 -7.90 -0.08
CA VAL A 91 5.99 -6.62 -0.24
C VAL A 91 6.95 -6.36 0.93
N SER A 92 6.55 -6.62 2.17
CA SER A 92 7.42 -6.45 3.34
C SER A 92 8.65 -7.36 3.25
N ARG A 93 8.47 -8.64 2.88
CA ARG A 93 9.59 -9.56 2.67
C ARG A 93 10.52 -9.11 1.55
N SER A 94 9.98 -8.55 0.47
CA SER A 94 10.81 -8.02 -0.61
C SER A 94 11.64 -6.81 -0.17
N GLY A 95 11.10 -5.95 0.69
CA GLY A 95 11.84 -4.82 1.26
C GLY A 95 13.00 -5.30 2.12
N LEU A 96 12.76 -6.30 2.98
CA LEU A 96 13.80 -6.92 3.80
C LEU A 96 14.88 -7.58 2.94
N ALA A 97 14.48 -8.31 1.89
CA ALA A 97 15.42 -8.92 0.96
C ALA A 97 16.27 -7.88 0.20
N ALA A 98 15.68 -6.75 -0.20
CA ALA A 98 16.41 -5.65 -0.83
C ALA A 98 17.41 -5.01 0.12
N ALA A 99 17.01 -4.74 1.36
CA ALA A 99 17.91 -4.21 2.39
C ALA A 99 19.07 -5.16 2.69
N ALA A 100 18.79 -6.46 2.86
CA ALA A 100 19.80 -7.47 3.09
C ALA A 100 20.78 -7.58 1.90
N ALA A 101 20.25 -7.50 0.68
CA ALA A 101 21.08 -7.50 -0.53
C ALA A 101 21.97 -6.25 -0.65
N ALA A 102 21.48 -5.09 -0.19
CA ALA A 102 22.23 -3.84 -0.18
C ALA A 102 23.33 -3.81 0.89
N LEU A 103 23.08 -4.43 2.05
CA LEU A 103 24.01 -4.50 3.19
C LEU A 103 24.92 -5.73 3.18
N ASP A 104 24.74 -6.61 2.19
CA ASP A 104 25.45 -7.89 2.06
C ASP A 104 25.35 -8.76 3.32
N CYS A 105 24.13 -8.90 3.85
CA CYS A 105 23.82 -9.72 5.02
C CYS A 105 22.62 -10.64 4.76
N ARG A 106 22.23 -11.43 5.76
CA ARG A 106 21.01 -12.22 5.69
C ARG A 106 19.82 -11.37 6.17
N PRO A 107 18.60 -11.57 5.63
CA PRO A 107 17.38 -10.87 6.07
C PRO A 107 17.15 -10.92 7.59
N GLU A 108 17.43 -12.06 8.22
CA GLU A 108 17.32 -12.30 9.66
C GLU A 108 18.28 -11.46 10.49
N ASP A 109 19.46 -11.10 9.96
CA ASP A 109 20.42 -10.25 10.66
C ASP A 109 19.85 -8.85 10.91
N LEU A 110 18.94 -8.40 10.04
CA LEU A 110 18.25 -7.10 10.15
C LEU A 110 17.11 -7.09 11.18
N LEU A 111 16.68 -8.26 11.65
CA LEU A 111 15.56 -8.41 12.59
C LEU A 111 16.03 -8.68 14.03
N THR A 112 17.28 -8.30 14.33
CA THR A 112 17.93 -8.54 15.63
C THR A 112 17.89 -7.34 16.57
N ALA A 113 17.34 -6.21 16.13
CA ALA A 113 17.22 -5.01 16.96
C ALA A 113 16.40 -5.29 18.23
N THR A 114 16.99 -4.99 19.39
CA THR A 114 16.37 -5.17 20.71
C THR A 114 16.49 -3.87 21.52
N GLY A 115 15.70 -3.74 22.59
CA GLY A 115 15.74 -2.56 23.47
C GLY A 115 15.03 -1.31 22.94
N GLN A 116 14.34 -1.42 21.80
CA GLN A 116 13.47 -0.35 21.30
C GLN A 116 12.18 -0.29 22.13
N ALA A 117 11.84 0.89 22.64
CA ALA A 117 10.55 1.14 23.25
C ALA A 117 9.56 1.59 22.18
N LEU A 118 8.49 0.82 21.93
CA LEU A 118 7.40 1.25 21.07
C LEU A 118 6.71 2.44 21.73
N ARG A 119 6.71 3.59 21.04
CA ARG A 119 5.94 4.77 21.44
C ARG A 119 4.72 4.87 20.53
N ILE A 120 3.54 4.95 21.14
CA ILE A 120 2.28 5.11 20.41
C ILE A 120 1.76 6.51 20.75
N HIS A 121 1.48 7.29 19.70
CA HIS A 121 0.95 8.64 19.83
C HIS A 121 -0.39 8.73 19.07
N PRO A 122 -1.47 9.24 19.70
CA PRO A 122 -2.77 9.38 19.05
C PRO A 122 -2.69 10.38 17.89
N ALA A 123 -3.23 10.04 16.73
CA ALA A 123 -3.19 10.92 15.55
C ALA A 123 -4.11 12.13 15.69
N GLU A 124 -5.16 11.98 16.48
CA GLU A 124 -6.17 12.98 16.81
C GLU A 124 -5.65 14.12 17.71
N ASP A 125 -4.52 13.92 18.41
CA ASP A 125 -3.89 14.94 19.24
C ASP A 125 -2.37 15.06 18.97
N PRO A 126 -1.97 15.70 17.85
CA PRO A 126 -0.57 16.02 17.57
C PRO A 126 0.09 16.93 18.63
N GLY A 127 -0.70 17.64 19.44
CA GLY A 127 -0.20 18.49 20.52
C GLY A 127 0.41 17.68 21.67
N ALA A 128 -0.12 16.48 21.92
CA ALA A 128 0.41 15.53 22.90
C ALA A 128 1.69 14.81 22.44
N TRP A 129 2.12 14.98 21.18
CA TRP A 129 3.32 14.33 20.68
C TRP A 129 4.59 14.94 21.31
N PRO A 130 5.68 14.16 21.44
CA PRO A 130 7.01 14.69 21.74
C PRO A 130 7.39 15.82 20.78
N GLN A 131 8.10 16.84 21.27
CA GLN A 131 8.39 18.06 20.52
C GLN A 131 9.10 17.76 19.19
N GLU A 132 9.97 16.76 19.17
CA GLU A 132 10.71 16.29 18.00
C GLU A 132 9.83 15.65 16.90
N LEU A 133 8.62 15.22 17.24
CA LEU A 133 7.67 14.61 16.29
C LEU A 133 6.56 15.57 15.87
N ARG A 134 6.41 16.72 16.55
CA ARG A 134 5.35 17.68 16.23
C ARG A 134 5.55 18.23 14.81
N PRO A 135 4.50 18.28 13.98
CA PRO A 135 4.60 18.95 12.69
C PRO A 135 5.14 20.36 12.87
N ALA A 136 6.05 20.81 12.00
CA ALA A 136 6.40 22.21 11.96
C ALA A 136 5.10 23.01 11.82
N ALA A 137 4.89 24.02 12.67
CA ALA A 137 3.74 24.91 12.56
C ALA A 137 3.69 25.37 11.10
N ALA A 138 2.58 25.10 10.41
CA ALA A 138 2.38 25.59 9.05
C ALA A 138 2.49 27.12 9.13
N GLY A 139 3.64 27.65 8.70
CA GLY A 139 3.86 29.09 8.62
C GLY A 139 2.79 29.66 7.70
N GLY A 140 2.04 30.62 8.23
CA GLY A 140 1.07 31.41 7.46
C GLY A 140 1.74 32.35 6.48
#